data_AF-A0A961K1N4-F1
#
_entry.id   AF-A0A961K1N4-F1
#
_cell.length_a   1.000
_cell.length_b   1.000
_cell.length_c   1.000
_cell.angle_alpha   90.00
_cell.angle_beta   90.00
_cell.angle_gamma   90.00
#
_symmetry.space_group_name_H-M   'P 1'
#
loop_
_entity.id
_entity.type
_entity.pdbx_description
1 polymer ?
#
loop_
_entity_poly.entity_id
_entity_poly.type
_entity_poly.pdbx_seq_one_letter_code
_entity_poly.pdbx_strand_id
1 'polypeptide(L)' 'MHVAEPRPVHDARKLTQGNREAEVMLDGMRYVLRITRQGKLILTK' A
#
# COMPACT_ATOMS: atom_id res chain seq x y z
N MET A 1 10.06 -18.92 23.66
CA MET A 1 10.31 -17.60 23.05
C MET A 1 9.64 -17.60 21.69
N HIS A 2 8.66 -16.73 21.44
CA HIS A 2 8.05 -16.62 20.11
C HIS A 2 8.90 -15.69 19.26
N VAL A 3 9.57 -16.23 18.24
CA VAL A 3 10.20 -15.42 17.20
C VAL A 3 9.06 -14.95 16.30
N ALA A 4 8.74 -13.66 16.35
CA ALA A 4 7.77 -13.09 15.42
C ALA A 4 8.34 -13.22 14.00
N GLU A 5 7.57 -13.84 13.09
CA GLU A 5 7.95 -13.88 11.69
C GLU A 5 8.00 -12.45 11.12
N PRO A 6 8.98 -12.15 10.25
CA PRO A 6 9.09 -10.83 9.64
C PRO A 6 7.84 -10.55 8.81
N ARG A 7 7.23 -9.39 9.05
CA ARG A 7 6.10 -8.92 8.25
C ARG A 7 6.54 -8.77 6.78
N PRO A 8 5.69 -9.15 5.80
CA PRO A 8 5.96 -8.89 4.40
C PRO A 8 6.24 -7.40 4.15
N VAL A 9 7.25 -7.11 3.33
CA VAL A 9 7.62 -5.75 2.94
C VAL A 9 7.35 -5.59 1.44
N HIS A 10 6.58 -4.55 1.08
CA HIS A 10 6.27 -4.22 -0.30
C HIS A 10 6.81 -2.82 -0.64
N ASP A 11 7.36 -2.67 -1.85
CA ASP A 11 7.69 -1.35 -2.41
C ASP A 11 6.42 -0.67 -2.91
N ALA A 12 6.07 0.47 -2.32
CA ALA A 12 4.89 1.23 -2.69
C ALA A 12 4.88 1.65 -4.17
N ARG A 13 6.05 1.92 -4.78
CA ARG A 13 6.14 2.29 -6.19
C ARG A 13 5.83 1.11 -7.12
N LYS A 14 6.09 -0.12 -6.67
CA LYS A 14 5.69 -1.33 -7.38
C LYS A 14 4.19 -1.55 -7.26
N LEU A 15 3.61 -1.32 -6.09
CA LEU A 15 2.17 -1.40 -5.88
C LEU A 15 1.40 -0.39 -6.73
N THR A 16 1.98 0.79 -6.99
CA THR A 16 1.39 1.81 -7.87
C THR A 16 1.78 1.70 -9.34
N GLN A 17 2.57 0.69 -9.72
CA GLN A 17 3.11 0.54 -11.08
C GLN A 17 3.80 1.82 -11.60
N GLY A 18 4.51 2.53 -10.73
CA GLY A 18 5.20 3.79 -11.04
C GLY A 18 4.30 5.04 -11.05
N ASN A 19 2.98 4.88 -10.95
CA ASN A 19 2.05 6.00 -10.79
C ASN A 19 2.03 6.52 -9.35
N ARG A 20 1.30 7.61 -9.11
CA ARG A 20 1.08 8.15 -7.76
C ARG A 20 0.00 7.40 -6.99
N GLU A 21 -0.88 6.68 -7.68
CA GLU A 21 -2.05 6.03 -7.11
C GLU A 21 -2.21 4.60 -7.65
N ALA A 22 -2.82 3.73 -6.87
CA ALA A 22 -3.33 2.43 -7.28
C ALA A 22 -4.62 2.10 -6.53
N GLU A 23 -5.49 1.34 -7.19
CA GLU A 23 -6.66 0.75 -6.54
C GLU A 23 -6.28 -0.54 -5.82
N VAL A 24 -6.78 -0.71 -4.60
CA VAL A 24 -6.63 -1.91 -3.79
C VAL A 24 -8.02 -2.43 -3.46
N MET A 25 -8.29 -3.69 -3.78
CA MET A 25 -9.55 -4.35 -3.43
C MET A 25 -9.38 -5.10 -2.10
N LEU A 26 -10.29 -4.86 -1.16
CA LEU A 26 -10.38 -5.58 0.11
C LEU A 26 -11.85 -5.85 0.40
N ASP A 27 -12.23 -7.13 0.54
CA ASP A 27 -13.60 -7.56 0.85
C ASP A 27 -14.68 -6.95 -0.08
N GLY A 28 -14.37 -6.85 -1.38
CA GLY A 28 -15.25 -6.27 -2.38
C GLY A 28 -15.34 -4.74 -2.36
N MET A 29 -14.64 -4.08 -1.44
CA MET A 29 -14.52 -2.61 -1.39
C MET A 29 -13.26 -2.16 -2.11
N ARG A 30 -13.41 -1.08 -2.87
CA ARG A 30 -12.30 -0.40 -3.52
C ARG A 30 -11.70 0.61 -2.56
N TYR A 31 -10.38 0.63 -2.50
CA TYR A 31 -9.58 1.62 -1.81
C TYR A 31 -8.59 2.23 -2.78
N VAL A 32 -8.14 3.45 -2.50
CA VAL A 32 -7.08 4.13 -3.25
C VAL A 32 -5.86 4.26 -2.36
N LEU A 33 -4.78 3.58 -2.75
CA LEU A 33 -3.44 3.80 -2.23
C LEU A 33 -2.82 4.99 -2.99
N ARG A 34 -2.33 5.99 -2.26
CA ARG A 34 -1.66 7.17 -2.83
C ARG A 34 -0.31 7.44 -2.19
N ILE A 35 0.72 7.69 -3.01
CA ILE A 35 1.99 8.30 -2.60
C ILE A 35 1.84 9.81 -2.70
N THR A 36 1.92 10.49 -1.55
CA THR A 36 1.84 11.96 -1.50
C THR A 36 3.10 12.63 -2.04
N ARG A 37 3.03 13.94 -2.32
CA ARG A 37 4.20 14.76 -2.67
C ARG A 37 5.30 14.75 -1.60
N GLN A 38 4.94 14.54 -0.33
CA GLN A 38 5.89 14.42 0.80
C GLN A 38 6.39 12.98 1.01
N GLY A 39 6.06 12.04 0.12
CA GLY A 39 6.51 10.64 0.21
C GLY A 39 5.75 9.77 1.21
N LYS A 40 4.67 10.28 1.82
CA LYS A 40 3.79 9.49 2.71
C LYS A 40 2.81 8.64 1.91
N LEU A 41 2.41 7.50 2.46
CA LEU A 41 1.33 6.66 1.94
C LEU A 41 0.01 7.03 2.60
N ILE A 42 -1.04 7.12 1.80
CA ILE A 42 -2.43 7.30 2.25
C ILE A 42 -3.25 6.18 1.63
N LEU A 43 -4.11 5.54 2.42
CA LEU A 43 -5.14 4.63 1.95
C LEU A 43 -6.50 5.26 2.26
N THR A 44 -7.30 5.53 1.23
CA THR A 44 -8.69 6.00 1.38
C THR A 44 -9.64 4.94 0.85
N LYS A 45 -10.81 4.81 1.46
CA LYS A 45 -11.93 4.08 0.85
C LYS A 45 -12.50 4.90 -0.31
#